data_AF-A0A8S8Z3I4-F1
#
_entry.id   AF-A0A8S8Z3I4-F1
#
_cell.length_a   1.000
_cell.length_b   1.000
_cell.length_c   1.000
_cell.angle_alpha   90.00
_cell.angle_beta   90.00
_cell.angle_gamma   90.00
#
_symmetry.space_group_name_H-M   'P 1'
#
loop_
_entity.id
_entity.type
_entity.pdbx_description
1 polymer ?
#
loop_
_entity_poly.entity_id
_entity_poly.type
_entity_poly.pdbx_seq_one_letter_code
_entity_poly.pdbx_strand_id
1 'polypeptide(L)'
;MIAYVCRLRPMAKIGYIQLLRSNRPFRRLFVANEISFIGDWFTVIALFILAGQASDNSPLAIAGVLASRSFSLAAAQTFTGMLADRYSRKGLMIGANLASLIILVFVLYLDLLGSLTSVYILAVVMVAARAVFDPAEYAYLPNICSEEELLTANALASGGWSVALGLGSAIGGLTISLYGIETALWIDCATFALAALGVMTLPPGGPDTSERKSASPRVVFGEIVDGWRYINSNPFDSQDSIRQGVVGIRRWCSGIPADSHWHGSRIRRCRSGCWNTVHGPRFW
;
A
#
# COMPACT_ATOMS: atom_id res chain seq x y z
N MET A 1 -5.43 49.01 3.90
CA MET A 1 -4.64 47.84 3.45
C MET A 1 -4.67 46.80 4.56
N ILE A 2 -5.63 45.87 4.50
CA ILE A 2 -5.89 44.89 5.56
C ILE A 2 -4.94 43.71 5.35
N ALA A 3 -3.90 43.62 6.18
CA ALA A 3 -3.01 42.47 6.20
C ALA A 3 -3.75 41.29 6.83
N TYR A 4 -4.19 40.35 6.01
CA TYR A 4 -4.67 39.04 6.47
C TYR A 4 -3.47 38.26 7.00
N VAL A 5 -3.19 38.39 8.30
CA VAL A 5 -2.30 37.46 9.00
C VAL A 5 -3.03 36.13 9.09
N CYS A 6 -2.73 35.22 8.17
CA CYS A 6 -3.16 33.83 8.23
C CYS A 6 -2.50 33.20 9.47
N ARG A 7 -3.20 33.20 10.61
CA ARG A 7 -2.79 32.44 11.79
C ARG A 7 -2.92 30.96 11.44
N LEU A 8 -1.82 30.33 11.05
CA LEU A 8 -1.69 28.88 11.07
C LEU A 8 -2.00 28.41 12.49
N ARG A 9 -3.18 27.83 12.72
CA ARG A 9 -3.47 27.13 13.97
C ARG A 9 -2.44 25.99 14.06
N PRO A 10 -1.69 25.85 15.18
CA PRO A 10 -0.87 24.68 15.36
C PRO A 10 -1.79 23.46 15.32
N MET A 11 -1.62 22.59 14.30
CA MET A 11 -2.37 21.35 14.19
C MET A 11 -2.16 20.57 15.50
N ALA A 12 -3.24 20.36 16.25
CA ALA A 12 -3.16 19.59 17.47
C ALA A 12 -2.72 18.17 17.09
N LYS A 13 -1.54 17.74 17.55
CA LYS A 13 -1.05 16.38 17.27
C LYS A 13 -1.92 15.38 18.02
N ILE A 14 -2.79 14.68 17.30
CA ILE A 14 -3.64 13.63 17.86
C ILE A 14 -2.77 12.40 18.12
N GLY A 15 -2.80 11.89 19.36
CA GLY A 15 -2.04 10.69 19.72
C GLY A 15 -2.61 9.41 19.11
N TYR A 16 -1.78 8.38 18.95
CA TYR A 16 -2.17 7.09 18.36
C TYR A 16 -3.37 6.44 19.07
N ILE A 17 -3.29 6.30 20.40
CA ILE A 17 -4.36 5.70 21.22
C ILE A 17 -5.63 6.55 21.17
N GLN A 18 -5.47 7.88 21.11
CA GLN A 18 -6.61 8.79 21.02
C GLN A 18 -7.36 8.57 19.72
N LEU A 19 -6.67 8.56 18.57
CA LEU A 19 -7.27 8.34 17.25
C LEU A 19 -8.03 7.00 17.20
N LEU A 20 -7.41 5.91 17.69
CA LEU A 20 -8.05 4.60 17.76
C LEU A 20 -9.31 4.60 18.66
N ARG A 21 -9.36 5.42 19.71
CA ARG A 21 -10.54 5.50 20.59
C ARG A 21 -11.64 6.39 20.03
N SER A 22 -11.28 7.58 19.53
CA SER A 22 -12.24 8.62 19.10
C SER A 22 -12.84 8.35 17.73
N ASN A 23 -12.04 7.93 16.75
CA ASN A 23 -12.48 7.76 15.37
C ASN A 23 -12.93 6.32 15.10
N ARG A 24 -14.24 6.06 15.22
CA ARG A 24 -14.82 4.72 15.06
C ARG A 24 -14.67 4.15 13.64
N PRO A 25 -14.88 4.91 12.54
CA PRO A 25 -14.59 4.43 11.19
C PRO A 25 -13.13 4.03 11.00
N PHE A 26 -12.18 4.89 11.40
CA PHE A 26 -10.75 4.59 11.30
C PHE A 26 -10.37 3.33 12.10
N ARG A 27 -10.81 3.22 13.36
CA ARG A 27 -10.55 2.02 14.16
C ARG A 27 -11.03 0.73 13.49
N ARG A 28 -12.23 0.76 12.88
CA ARG A 28 -12.79 -0.42 12.19
C ARG A 28 -11.97 -0.81 10.96
N LEU A 29 -11.56 0.17 10.16
CA LEU A 29 -10.66 -0.06 9.02
C LEU A 29 -9.31 -0.61 9.49
N PHE A 30 -8.69 0.05 10.46
CA PHE A 30 -7.40 -0.35 11.01
C PHE A 30 -7.42 -1.81 11.51
N VAL A 31 -8.40 -2.17 12.36
CA VAL A 31 -8.51 -3.55 12.86
C VAL A 31 -8.75 -4.57 11.74
N ALA A 32 -9.60 -4.24 10.76
CA ALA A 32 -9.84 -5.13 9.62
C ALA A 32 -8.55 -5.36 8.81
N ASN A 33 -7.76 -4.30 8.59
CA ASN A 33 -6.52 -4.35 7.82
C ASN A 33 -5.45 -5.13 8.58
N GLU A 34 -5.28 -4.90 9.88
CA GLU A 34 -4.32 -5.64 10.70
C GLU A 34 -4.62 -7.14 10.73
N ILE A 35 -5.90 -7.53 10.84
CA ILE A 35 -6.30 -8.95 10.77
C ILE A 35 -5.87 -9.56 9.42
N SER A 36 -6.16 -8.88 8.31
CA SER A 36 -5.76 -9.35 6.98
C SER A 36 -4.25 -9.38 6.80
N PHE A 37 -3.53 -8.33 7.21
CA PHE A 37 -2.07 -8.26 7.05
C PHE A 37 -1.36 -9.32 7.86
N ILE A 38 -1.82 -9.61 9.09
CA ILE A 38 -1.28 -10.71 9.89
C ILE A 38 -1.50 -12.04 9.17
N GLY A 39 -2.70 -12.25 8.62
CA GLY A 39 -3.05 -13.41 7.81
C GLY A 39 -2.15 -13.58 6.57
N ASP A 40 -1.92 -12.50 5.81
CA ASP A 40 -1.12 -12.52 4.58
C ASP A 40 0.25 -13.19 4.81
N TRP A 41 0.84 -13.01 6.00
CA TRP A 41 2.12 -13.62 6.37
C TRP A 41 2.06 -15.13 6.56
N PHE A 42 0.91 -15.71 6.93
CA PHE A 42 0.72 -17.16 6.93
C PHE A 42 0.89 -17.70 5.51
N THR A 43 0.24 -17.06 4.53
CA THR A 43 0.39 -17.42 3.11
C THR A 43 1.81 -17.16 2.61
N VAL A 44 2.46 -16.06 3.00
CA VAL A 44 3.87 -15.80 2.61
C VAL A 44 4.80 -16.92 3.07
N ILE A 45 4.72 -17.30 4.35
CA ILE A 45 5.58 -18.33 4.92
C ILE A 45 5.24 -19.70 4.30
N ALA A 46 3.96 -20.00 4.10
CA ALA A 46 3.52 -21.21 3.41
C ALA A 46 4.12 -21.32 2.00
N LEU A 47 4.08 -20.24 1.20
CA LEU A 47 4.65 -20.23 -0.14
C LEU A 47 6.16 -20.47 -0.13
N PHE A 48 6.90 -19.89 0.82
CA PHE A 48 8.34 -20.15 0.95
C PHE A 48 8.64 -21.61 1.28
N ILE A 49 7.88 -22.21 2.20
CA ILE A 49 8.06 -23.62 2.58
C ILE A 49 7.67 -24.55 1.43
N LEU A 50 6.54 -24.30 0.76
CA LEU A 50 6.09 -25.09 -0.40
C LEU A 50 7.09 -25.03 -1.55
N ALA A 51 7.66 -23.85 -1.84
CA ALA A 51 8.69 -23.72 -2.85
C ALA A 51 9.94 -24.54 -2.50
N GLY A 52 10.36 -24.54 -1.23
CA GLY A 52 11.44 -25.40 -0.75
C GLY A 52 11.12 -26.89 -0.92
N GLN A 53 9.94 -27.33 -0.47
CA GLN A 53 9.51 -28.73 -0.55
C GLN A 53 9.40 -29.23 -2.00
N ALA A 54 8.92 -28.39 -2.92
CA ALA A 54 8.76 -28.75 -4.33
C ALA A 54 10.07 -28.72 -5.15
N SER A 55 11.20 -28.33 -4.56
CA SER A 55 12.46 -28.08 -5.26
C SER A 55 13.69 -28.64 -4.55
N ASP A 56 13.52 -29.65 -3.70
CA ASP A 56 14.61 -30.23 -2.89
C ASP A 56 15.36 -29.19 -2.04
N ASN A 57 14.61 -28.25 -1.46
CA ASN A 57 15.08 -27.13 -0.65
C ASN A 57 16.02 -26.16 -1.38
N SER A 58 15.84 -25.98 -2.69
CA SER A 58 16.62 -25.03 -3.48
C SER A 58 16.41 -23.58 -3.01
N PRO A 59 17.47 -22.86 -2.58
CA PRO A 59 17.35 -21.46 -2.18
C PRO A 59 16.88 -20.56 -3.34
N LEU A 60 17.19 -20.93 -4.58
CA LEU A 60 16.77 -20.20 -5.77
C LEU A 60 15.25 -20.27 -5.96
N ALA A 61 14.62 -21.41 -5.65
CA ALA A 61 13.18 -21.55 -5.75
C ALA A 61 12.44 -20.69 -4.72
N ILE A 62 12.94 -20.65 -3.48
CA ILE A 62 12.41 -19.80 -2.41
C ILE A 62 12.57 -18.31 -2.78
N ALA A 63 13.75 -17.92 -3.28
CA ALA A 63 13.98 -16.57 -3.79
C ALA A 63 13.07 -16.23 -5.00
N GLY A 64 12.75 -17.24 -5.82
CA GLY A 64 11.80 -17.15 -6.92
C GLY A 64 10.43 -16.68 -6.47
N VAL A 65 9.91 -17.17 -5.34
CA VAL A 65 8.63 -16.69 -4.76
C VAL A 65 8.69 -15.19 -4.48
N LEU A 66 9.75 -14.71 -3.84
CA LEU A 66 9.91 -13.29 -3.54
C LEU A 66 10.03 -12.44 -4.81
N ALA A 67 10.76 -12.93 -5.81
CA ALA A 67 10.92 -12.26 -7.10
C ALA A 67 9.57 -12.17 -7.86
N SER A 68 8.83 -13.28 -7.94
CA SER A 68 7.50 -13.34 -8.57
C SER A 68 6.53 -12.36 -7.90
N ARG A 69 6.52 -12.32 -6.56
CA ARG A 69 5.68 -11.37 -5.81
C ARG A 69 6.07 -9.93 -6.07
N SER A 70 7.35 -9.60 -5.96
CA SER A 70 7.85 -8.23 -6.15
C SER A 70 7.57 -7.71 -7.56
N PHE A 71 7.82 -8.53 -8.58
CA PHE A 71 7.59 -8.16 -9.97
C PHE A 71 6.09 -8.03 -10.28
N SER A 72 5.28 -8.96 -9.77
CA SER A 72 3.82 -8.90 -9.93
C SER A 72 3.23 -7.65 -9.29
N LEU A 73 3.70 -7.27 -8.09
CA LEU A 73 3.25 -6.05 -7.42
C LEU A 73 3.56 -4.81 -8.26
N ALA A 74 4.81 -4.68 -8.74
CA ALA A 74 5.22 -3.55 -9.56
C ALA A 74 4.40 -3.44 -10.86
N ALA A 75 4.13 -4.58 -11.51
CA ALA A 75 3.30 -4.63 -12.70
C ALA A 75 1.84 -4.22 -12.39
N ALA A 76 1.26 -4.78 -11.33
CA ALA A 76 -0.12 -4.51 -10.93
C ALA A 76 -0.33 -3.04 -10.53
N GLN A 77 0.57 -2.46 -9.73
CA GLN A 77 0.48 -1.08 -9.25
C GLN A 77 0.38 -0.04 -10.37
N THR A 78 0.94 -0.32 -11.54
CA THR A 78 0.84 0.57 -12.72
C THR A 78 -0.62 0.76 -13.16
N PHE A 79 -1.48 -0.23 -12.93
CA PHE A 79 -2.89 -0.20 -13.35
C PHE A 79 -3.84 0.07 -12.18
N THR A 80 -3.52 -0.40 -10.97
CA THR A 80 -4.47 -0.38 -9.85
C THR A 80 -4.68 0.99 -9.24
N GLY A 81 -3.73 1.93 -9.37
CA GLY A 81 -3.88 3.30 -8.88
C GLY A 81 -5.11 4.01 -9.47
N MET A 82 -5.35 3.85 -10.78
CA MET A 82 -6.50 4.45 -11.47
C MET A 82 -7.84 3.84 -11.05
N LEU A 83 -7.85 2.63 -10.47
CA LEU A 83 -9.09 2.00 -10.02
C LEU A 83 -9.66 2.77 -8.82
N ALA A 84 -8.81 3.22 -7.89
CA ALA A 84 -9.24 3.97 -6.70
C ALA A 84 -9.85 5.35 -7.03
N ASP A 85 -9.51 5.91 -8.19
CA ASP A 85 -10.07 7.16 -8.70
C ASP A 85 -11.42 6.97 -9.40
N ARG A 86 -11.73 5.76 -9.86
CA ARG A 86 -12.90 5.48 -10.72
C ARG A 86 -13.99 4.65 -10.04
N TYR A 87 -13.60 3.81 -9.08
CA TYR A 87 -14.50 2.90 -8.39
C TYR A 87 -14.63 3.27 -6.91
N SER A 88 -15.66 2.72 -6.25
CA SER A 88 -15.80 2.85 -4.80
C SER A 88 -14.59 2.23 -4.12
N ARG A 89 -13.87 3.05 -3.35
CA ARG A 89 -12.70 2.63 -2.57
C ARG A 89 -13.06 1.52 -1.58
N LYS A 90 -14.21 1.65 -0.92
CA LYS A 90 -14.80 0.60 -0.08
C LYS A 90 -15.05 -0.69 -0.88
N GLY A 91 -15.66 -0.58 -2.07
CA GLY A 91 -15.93 -1.73 -2.93
C GLY A 91 -14.67 -2.45 -3.40
N LEU A 92 -13.62 -1.70 -3.75
CA LEU A 92 -12.31 -2.24 -4.13
C LEU A 92 -11.65 -3.01 -2.97
N MET A 93 -11.67 -2.45 -1.76
CA MET A 93 -11.13 -3.12 -0.57
C MET A 93 -11.87 -4.44 -0.26
N ILE A 94 -13.21 -4.44 -0.36
CA ILE A 94 -14.01 -5.66 -0.19
C ILE A 94 -13.68 -6.67 -1.30
N GLY A 95 -13.67 -6.23 -2.56
CA GLY A 95 -13.39 -7.07 -3.71
C GLY A 95 -12.02 -7.74 -3.64
N ALA A 96 -10.98 -7.02 -3.20
CA ALA A 96 -9.64 -7.56 -3.04
C ALA A 96 -9.56 -8.66 -1.95
N ASN A 97 -10.22 -8.45 -0.80
CA ASN A 97 -10.29 -9.49 0.24
C ASN A 97 -11.08 -10.72 -0.22
N LEU A 98 -12.24 -10.52 -0.85
CA LEU A 98 -13.05 -11.63 -1.35
C LEU A 98 -12.35 -12.38 -2.48
N ALA A 99 -11.65 -11.70 -3.38
CA ALA A 99 -10.85 -12.34 -4.41
C ALA A 99 -9.77 -13.22 -3.77
N SER A 100 -9.00 -12.69 -2.82
CA SER A 100 -7.95 -13.42 -2.11
C SER A 100 -8.49 -14.65 -1.37
N LEU A 101 -9.63 -14.50 -0.69
CA LEU A 101 -10.37 -15.61 -0.08
C LEU A 101 -10.74 -16.68 -1.10
N ILE A 102 -11.37 -16.29 -2.22
CA ILE A 102 -11.80 -17.25 -3.25
C ILE A 102 -10.60 -17.97 -3.86
N ILE A 103 -9.50 -17.25 -4.13
CA ILE A 103 -8.27 -17.83 -4.68
C ILE A 103 -7.71 -18.90 -3.73
N LEU A 104 -7.57 -18.60 -2.45
CA LEU A 104 -7.06 -19.58 -1.48
C LEU A 104 -7.99 -20.76 -1.29
N VAL A 105 -9.29 -20.53 -1.12
CA VAL A 105 -10.30 -21.61 -1.00
C VAL A 105 -10.25 -22.52 -2.22
N PHE A 106 -10.16 -21.94 -3.42
CA PHE A 106 -10.08 -22.70 -4.66
C PHE A 106 -8.83 -23.56 -4.74
N VAL A 107 -7.66 -22.99 -4.39
CA VAL A 107 -6.39 -23.72 -4.41
C VAL A 107 -6.34 -24.83 -3.35
N LEU A 108 -6.87 -24.57 -2.16
CA LEU A 108 -6.98 -25.57 -1.09
C LEU A 108 -7.94 -26.71 -1.45
N TYR A 109 -9.11 -26.39 -2.00
CA TYR A 109 -10.11 -27.39 -2.32
C TYR A 109 -9.71 -28.30 -3.50
N LEU A 110 -8.97 -27.76 -4.46
CA LEU A 110 -8.48 -28.50 -5.63
C LEU A 110 -7.08 -29.10 -5.45
N ASP A 111 -6.49 -28.97 -4.26
CA ASP A 111 -5.16 -29.47 -3.93
C ASP A 111 -4.08 -29.05 -4.96
N LEU A 112 -4.09 -27.77 -5.33
CA LEU A 112 -3.20 -27.23 -6.38
C LEU A 112 -1.82 -26.82 -5.85
N LEU A 113 -1.40 -27.27 -4.66
CA LEU A 113 -0.15 -26.82 -4.02
C LEU A 113 1.05 -27.74 -4.26
N GLY A 114 0.88 -28.84 -5.00
CA GLY A 114 1.91 -29.87 -5.17
C GLY A 114 3.06 -29.54 -6.14
N SER A 115 3.02 -28.43 -6.88
CA SER A 115 4.03 -28.10 -7.89
C SER A 115 4.66 -26.72 -7.67
N LEU A 116 5.94 -26.57 -7.99
CA LEU A 116 6.62 -25.26 -7.88
C LEU A 116 5.94 -24.20 -8.77
N THR A 117 5.47 -24.59 -9.95
CA THR A 117 4.75 -23.70 -10.87
C THR A 117 3.47 -23.17 -10.25
N SER A 118 2.68 -24.02 -9.59
CA SER A 118 1.43 -23.58 -8.95
C SER A 118 1.69 -22.69 -7.73
N VAL A 119 2.77 -22.92 -6.99
CA VAL A 119 3.23 -22.01 -5.91
C VAL A 119 3.53 -20.62 -6.47
N TYR A 120 4.26 -20.51 -7.58
CA TYR A 120 4.53 -19.21 -8.22
C TYR A 120 3.28 -18.54 -8.77
N ILE A 121 2.39 -19.30 -9.41
CA ILE A 121 1.10 -18.76 -9.88
C ILE A 121 0.30 -18.22 -8.70
N LEU A 122 0.18 -18.97 -7.62
CA LEU A 122 -0.53 -18.52 -6.42
C LEU A 122 0.11 -17.24 -5.86
N ALA A 123 1.45 -17.19 -5.76
CA ALA A 123 2.17 -16.01 -5.28
C ALA A 123 1.88 -14.75 -6.12
N VAL A 124 1.83 -14.89 -7.46
CA VAL A 124 1.50 -13.80 -8.38
C VAL A 124 0.05 -13.37 -8.24
N VAL A 125 -0.89 -14.33 -8.25
CA VAL A 125 -2.33 -14.03 -8.24
C VAL A 125 -2.76 -13.41 -6.92
N MET A 126 -2.23 -13.88 -5.78
CA MET A 126 -2.49 -13.27 -4.46
C MET A 126 -2.01 -11.83 -4.40
N VAL A 127 -0.79 -11.55 -4.88
CA VAL A 127 -0.26 -10.19 -4.92
C VAL A 127 -1.06 -9.30 -5.86
N ALA A 128 -1.47 -9.80 -7.02
CA ALA A 128 -2.29 -9.04 -7.97
C ALA A 128 -3.65 -8.67 -7.37
N ALA A 129 -4.31 -9.60 -6.65
CA ALA A 129 -5.55 -9.31 -5.93
C ALA A 129 -5.33 -8.24 -4.85
N ARG A 130 -4.23 -8.33 -4.10
CA ARG A 130 -3.88 -7.38 -3.02
C ARG A 130 -3.49 -6.00 -3.53
N ALA A 131 -2.91 -5.90 -4.72
CA ALA A 131 -2.43 -4.63 -5.31
C ALA A 131 -3.54 -3.59 -5.56
N VAL A 132 -4.80 -4.01 -5.55
CA VAL A 132 -5.98 -3.13 -5.67
C VAL A 132 -6.33 -2.47 -4.33
N PHE A 133 -5.98 -3.11 -3.22
CA PHE A 133 -6.42 -2.71 -1.90
C PHE A 133 -5.65 -1.50 -1.37
N ASP A 134 -4.30 -1.50 -1.46
CA ASP A 134 -3.47 -0.40 -0.93
C ASP A 134 -3.85 0.98 -1.46
N PRO A 135 -3.95 1.22 -2.80
CA PRO A 135 -4.35 2.53 -3.31
C PRO A 135 -5.79 2.90 -2.88
N ALA A 136 -6.69 1.91 -2.76
CA ALA A 136 -8.04 2.14 -2.30
C ALA A 136 -8.07 2.55 -0.81
N GLU A 137 -7.25 1.92 0.05
CA GLU A 137 -7.10 2.26 1.46
C GLU A 137 -6.56 3.68 1.64
N TYR A 138 -5.43 4.01 0.99
CA TYR A 138 -4.82 5.34 1.09
C TYR A 138 -5.78 6.44 0.59
N ALA A 139 -6.51 6.19 -0.50
CA ALA A 139 -7.51 7.11 -1.00
C ALA A 139 -8.75 7.19 -0.09
N TYR A 140 -9.02 6.15 0.72
CA TYR A 140 -10.19 6.11 1.61
C TYR A 140 -9.94 6.80 2.95
N LEU A 141 -8.69 6.87 3.43
CA LEU A 141 -8.35 7.53 4.69
C LEU A 141 -8.88 8.98 4.79
N PRO A 142 -8.76 9.85 3.76
CA PRO A 142 -9.36 11.19 3.78
C PRO A 142 -10.89 11.21 3.88
N ASN A 143 -11.60 10.12 3.55
CA ASN A 143 -13.06 10.05 3.73
C ASN A 143 -13.47 9.86 5.19
N ILE A 144 -12.56 9.36 6.03
CA ILE A 144 -12.89 8.93 7.41
C ILE A 144 -12.06 9.62 8.47
N CYS A 145 -10.96 10.30 8.11
CA CYS A 145 -10.08 11.03 9.00
C CYS A 145 -10.09 12.52 8.66
N SER A 146 -10.03 13.38 9.68
CA SER A 146 -9.78 14.81 9.47
C SER A 146 -8.33 15.08 9.04
N GLU A 147 -8.03 16.26 8.50
CA GLU A 147 -6.66 16.65 8.12
C GLU A 147 -5.66 16.51 9.28
N GLU A 148 -6.09 16.81 10.51
CA GLU A 148 -5.28 16.67 11.73
C GLU A 148 -5.02 15.20 12.10
N GLU A 149 -5.94 14.30 11.74
CA GLU A 149 -5.83 12.86 12.01
C GLU A 149 -5.00 12.13 10.96
N LEU A 150 -4.92 12.63 9.72
CA LEU A 150 -4.31 11.94 8.58
C LEU A 150 -2.84 11.57 8.81
N LEU A 151 -2.06 12.45 9.46
CA LEU A 151 -0.66 12.15 9.75
C LEU A 151 -0.53 10.94 10.71
N THR A 152 -1.32 10.95 11.79
CA THR A 152 -1.35 9.89 12.79
C THR A 152 -1.93 8.59 12.20
N ALA A 153 -2.94 8.70 11.34
CA ALA A 153 -3.56 7.58 10.64
C ALA A 153 -2.57 6.87 9.70
N ASN A 154 -1.82 7.62 8.89
CA ASN A 154 -0.78 7.06 8.02
C ASN A 154 0.34 6.41 8.83
N ALA A 155 0.79 7.05 9.92
CA ALA A 155 1.80 6.49 10.80
C ALA A 155 1.34 5.16 11.44
N LEU A 156 0.07 5.07 11.86
CA LEU A 156 -0.52 3.83 12.35
C LEU A 156 -0.58 2.76 11.25
N ALA A 157 -1.02 3.10 10.04
CA ALA A 157 -1.08 2.14 8.94
C ALA A 157 0.30 1.56 8.59
N SER A 158 1.33 2.40 8.47
CA SER A 158 2.71 1.95 8.20
C SER A 158 3.31 1.15 9.37
N GLY A 159 3.05 1.58 10.62
CA GLY A 159 3.48 0.85 11.81
C GLY A 159 2.79 -0.50 11.95
N GLY A 160 1.49 -0.56 11.65
CA GLY A 160 0.66 -1.76 11.63
C GLY A 160 1.20 -2.81 10.67
N TRP A 161 1.55 -2.41 9.43
CA TRP A 161 2.20 -3.32 8.48
C TRP A 161 3.49 -3.97 9.03
N SER A 162 4.30 -3.20 9.77
CA SER A 162 5.51 -3.73 10.42
C SER A 162 5.21 -4.70 11.55
N VAL A 163 4.16 -4.42 12.34
CA VAL A 163 3.66 -5.32 13.39
C VAL A 163 3.13 -6.60 12.77
N ALA A 164 2.34 -6.51 11.70
CA ALA A 164 1.82 -7.65 10.98
C ALA A 164 2.95 -8.52 10.40
N LEU A 165 4.02 -7.93 9.86
CA LEU A 165 5.21 -8.66 9.43
C LEU A 165 5.82 -9.46 10.56
N GLY A 166 6.14 -8.81 11.69
CA GLY A 166 6.79 -9.49 12.81
C GLY A 166 5.89 -10.57 13.43
N LEU A 167 4.67 -10.19 13.80
CA LEU A 167 3.74 -11.05 14.51
C LEU A 167 3.16 -12.14 13.61
N GLY A 168 2.75 -11.78 12.40
CA GLY A 168 2.20 -12.71 11.41
C GLY A 168 3.23 -13.73 10.95
N SER A 169 4.48 -13.33 10.69
CA SER A 169 5.53 -14.31 10.34
C SER A 169 5.82 -15.28 11.48
N ALA A 170 5.88 -14.78 12.73
CA ALA A 170 6.14 -15.61 13.90
C ALA A 170 5.02 -16.61 14.16
N ILE A 171 3.77 -16.14 14.22
CA ILE A 171 2.61 -17.01 14.46
C ILE A 171 2.35 -17.93 13.26
N GLY A 172 2.53 -17.45 12.03
CA GLY A 172 2.38 -18.24 10.82
C GLY A 172 3.37 -19.39 10.76
N GLY A 173 4.67 -19.12 11.01
CA GLY A 173 5.69 -20.17 11.08
C GLY A 173 5.42 -21.20 12.18
N LEU A 174 5.03 -20.76 13.38
CA LEU A 174 4.63 -21.65 14.48
C LEU A 174 3.42 -22.50 14.11
N THR A 175 2.42 -21.89 13.49
CA THR A 175 1.20 -22.59 13.06
C THR A 175 1.52 -23.68 12.05
N ILE A 176 2.36 -23.38 11.05
CA ILE A 176 2.77 -24.37 10.05
C ILE A 176 3.57 -25.50 10.72
N SER A 177 4.46 -25.17 11.65
CA SER A 177 5.26 -26.17 12.37
C SER A 177 4.43 -27.12 13.23
N LEU A 178 3.31 -26.65 13.80
CA LEU A 178 2.49 -27.44 14.74
C LEU A 178 1.29 -28.11 14.07
N TYR A 179 0.67 -27.43 13.11
CA TYR A 179 -0.62 -27.79 12.52
C TYR A 179 -0.59 -27.94 11.00
N GLY A 180 0.56 -27.71 10.35
CA GLY A 180 0.75 -27.88 8.91
C GLY A 180 0.37 -26.66 8.07
N ILE A 181 0.73 -26.74 6.79
CA ILE A 181 0.58 -25.65 5.80
C ILE A 181 -0.90 -25.35 5.52
N GLU A 182 -1.71 -26.38 5.33
CA GLU A 182 -3.14 -26.22 5.04
C GLU A 182 -3.88 -25.45 6.15
N THR A 183 -3.60 -25.76 7.42
CA THR A 183 -4.19 -25.05 8.56
C THR A 183 -3.85 -23.55 8.52
N ALA A 184 -2.61 -23.21 8.21
CA ALA A 184 -2.17 -21.83 8.10
C ALA A 184 -2.88 -21.07 6.97
N LEU A 185 -3.07 -21.72 5.82
CA LEU A 185 -3.79 -21.15 4.69
C LEU A 185 -5.30 -21.00 4.96
N TRP A 186 -5.93 -21.95 5.66
CA TRP A 186 -7.32 -21.81 6.11
C TRP A 186 -7.52 -20.69 7.13
N ILE A 187 -6.55 -20.47 8.01
CA ILE A 187 -6.54 -19.31 8.91
C ILE A 187 -6.52 -18.03 8.08
N ASP A 188 -5.70 -17.96 7.03
CA ASP A 188 -5.65 -16.78 6.16
C ASP A 188 -6.96 -16.57 5.38
N CYS A 189 -7.62 -17.64 4.91
CA CYS A 189 -8.99 -17.53 4.39
C CYS A 189 -9.93 -16.85 5.40
N ALA A 190 -9.86 -17.24 6.68
CA ALA A 190 -10.68 -16.63 7.72
C ALA A 190 -10.32 -15.15 7.95
N THR A 191 -9.03 -14.78 7.90
CA THR A 191 -8.62 -13.37 8.05
C THR A 191 -9.19 -12.50 6.92
N PHE A 192 -9.14 -12.95 5.66
CA PHE A 192 -9.72 -12.24 4.51
C PHE A 192 -11.23 -12.07 4.65
N ALA A 193 -11.94 -13.12 5.09
CA ALA A 193 -13.38 -13.05 5.31
C ALA A 193 -13.72 -12.02 6.42
N LEU A 194 -13.00 -12.08 7.54
CA LEU A 194 -13.19 -11.14 8.66
C LEU A 194 -12.86 -9.70 8.27
N ALA A 195 -11.80 -9.49 7.49
CA ALA A 195 -11.42 -8.18 6.97
C ALA A 195 -12.48 -7.63 6.02
N ALA A 196 -12.97 -8.43 5.08
CA ALA A 196 -14.06 -8.04 4.19
C ALA A 196 -15.32 -7.63 4.97
N LEU A 197 -15.73 -8.43 5.96
CA LEU A 197 -16.86 -8.11 6.85
C LEU A 197 -16.62 -6.81 7.63
N GLY A 198 -15.41 -6.60 8.16
CA GLY A 198 -15.03 -5.37 8.85
C GLY A 198 -15.17 -4.15 7.94
N VAL A 199 -14.63 -4.22 6.72
CA VAL A 199 -14.72 -3.16 5.70
C VAL A 199 -16.17 -2.92 5.27
N MET A 200 -17.03 -3.93 5.20
CA MET A 200 -18.45 -3.77 4.91
C MET A 200 -19.18 -2.86 5.92
N THR A 201 -18.72 -2.80 7.17
CA THR A 201 -19.31 -1.93 8.20
C THR A 201 -18.94 -0.45 8.07
N LEU A 202 -17.99 -0.12 7.19
CA LEU A 202 -17.52 1.25 7.00
C LEU A 202 -18.54 2.10 6.24
N PRO A 203 -18.58 3.42 6.47
CA PRO A 203 -19.42 4.31 5.67
C PRO A 203 -19.04 4.24 4.18
N PRO A 204 -19.93 4.61 3.25
CA PRO A 204 -19.55 4.78 1.85
C PRO A 204 -18.37 5.74 1.71
N GLY A 205 -17.45 5.45 0.80
CA GLY A 205 -16.35 6.34 0.46
C GLY A 205 -15.73 5.99 -0.89
N GLY A 206 -15.34 7.02 -1.62
CA GLY A 206 -15.02 6.99 -3.05
C GLY A 206 -15.65 8.21 -3.76
N PRO A 207 -15.29 8.46 -5.03
CA PRO A 207 -15.96 9.48 -5.83
C PRO A 207 -17.46 9.17 -5.92
N ASP A 208 -18.28 10.22 -5.86
CA ASP A 208 -19.73 10.08 -6.01
C ASP A 208 -20.05 9.44 -7.37
N THR A 209 -21.14 8.66 -7.44
CA THR A 209 -21.48 7.88 -8.64
C THR A 209 -21.61 8.76 -9.91
N SER A 210 -21.82 10.07 -9.73
CA SER A 210 -21.90 11.09 -10.77
C SER A 210 -20.60 11.41 -11.50
N GLU A 211 -19.41 11.07 -10.95
CA GLU A 211 -18.11 11.38 -11.56
C GLU A 211 -17.40 10.17 -12.20
N ARG A 212 -18.08 9.03 -12.36
CA ARG A 212 -17.50 7.85 -13.04
C ARG A 212 -17.12 8.17 -14.49
N LYS A 213 -15.86 8.54 -14.73
CA LYS A 213 -15.28 8.61 -16.07
C LYS A 213 -15.36 7.22 -16.73
N SER A 214 -15.71 7.18 -18.01
CA SER A 214 -15.89 5.92 -18.76
C SER A 214 -14.65 5.02 -18.64
N ALA A 215 -14.86 3.78 -18.20
CA ALA A 215 -13.81 2.78 -17.96
C ALA A 215 -13.54 1.93 -19.22
N SER A 216 -13.43 2.57 -20.38
CA SER A 216 -13.03 1.82 -21.59
C SER A 216 -11.53 1.48 -21.50
N PRO A 217 -11.12 0.22 -21.75
CA PRO A 217 -9.71 -0.18 -21.76
C PRO A 217 -8.83 0.71 -22.65
N ARG A 218 -9.40 1.29 -23.71
CA ARG A 218 -8.70 2.24 -24.61
C ARG A 218 -8.35 3.56 -23.93
N VAL A 219 -9.23 4.09 -23.07
CA VAL A 219 -8.97 5.34 -22.33
C VAL A 219 -7.91 5.11 -21.27
N VAL A 220 -7.99 3.98 -20.56
CA VAL A 220 -6.99 3.58 -19.55
C VAL A 220 -5.60 3.41 -20.17
N PHE A 221 -5.52 2.71 -21.31
CA PHE A 221 -4.25 2.53 -22.01
C PHE A 221 -3.72 3.86 -22.57
N GLY A 222 -4.60 4.74 -23.04
CA GLY A 222 -4.23 6.09 -23.48
C GLY A 222 -3.60 6.92 -22.38
N GLU A 223 -4.21 6.98 -21.19
CA GLU A 223 -3.68 7.71 -20.03
C GLU A 223 -2.30 7.18 -19.58
N ILE A 224 -2.11 5.86 -19.59
CA ILE A 224 -0.80 5.24 -19.27
C ILE A 224 0.25 5.65 -20.31
N VAL A 225 -0.09 5.55 -21.61
CA VAL A 225 0.85 5.89 -22.70
C VAL A 225 1.18 7.39 -22.68
N ASP A 226 0.21 8.25 -22.41
CA ASP A 226 0.42 9.69 -22.32
C ASP A 226 1.29 10.05 -21.10
N GLY A 227 1.07 9.40 -19.94
CA GLY A 227 1.94 9.54 -18.77
C GLY A 227 3.38 9.08 -19.06
N TRP A 228 3.55 7.93 -19.72
CA TRP A 228 4.87 7.43 -20.13
C TRP A 228 5.55 8.33 -21.16
N ARG A 229 4.79 8.83 -22.14
CA ARG A 229 5.29 9.74 -23.17
C ARG A 229 5.73 11.06 -22.53
N TYR A 230 4.97 11.58 -21.56
CA TYR A 230 5.31 12.78 -20.79
C TYR A 230 6.63 12.61 -20.01
N ILE A 231 6.79 11.49 -19.30
CA ILE A 231 8.04 11.18 -18.57
C ILE A 231 9.24 11.12 -19.52
N ASN A 232 9.06 10.52 -20.70
CA ASN A 232 10.12 10.41 -21.71
C ASN A 232 10.41 11.72 -22.45
N SER A 233 9.41 12.59 -22.65
CA SER A 233 9.61 13.87 -23.35
C SER A 233 10.25 14.95 -22.48
N ASN A 234 10.16 14.82 -21.15
CA ASN A 234 10.72 15.79 -20.19
C ASN A 234 11.81 15.16 -19.31
N PRO A 235 13.02 14.88 -19.84
CA PRO A 235 14.08 14.17 -19.12
C PRO A 235 14.66 14.90 -17.89
N PHE A 236 14.48 16.23 -17.78
CA PHE A 236 14.86 16.99 -16.58
C PHE A 236 13.89 16.73 -15.42
N ASP A 237 12.59 16.60 -15.72
CA ASP A 237 11.54 16.29 -14.75
C ASP A 237 11.53 14.80 -14.37
N SER A 238 11.98 13.90 -15.25
CA SER A 238 12.10 12.47 -14.94
C SER A 238 13.25 12.17 -13.98
N GLN A 239 14.39 12.89 -14.07
CA GLN A 239 15.45 12.81 -13.07
C GLN A 239 14.99 13.34 -11.70
N ASP A 240 14.22 14.43 -11.68
CA ASP A 240 13.63 14.96 -10.46
C ASP A 240 12.50 14.08 -9.92
N SER A 241 11.71 13.41 -10.77
CA SER A 241 10.70 12.41 -10.39
C SER A 241 11.33 11.15 -9.79
N ILE A 242 12.39 10.60 -10.39
CA ILE A 242 13.13 9.46 -9.82
C ILE A 242 13.77 9.88 -8.50
N ARG A 243 14.36 11.07 -8.43
CA ARG A 243 14.88 11.63 -7.17
C ARG A 243 13.78 11.83 -6.15
N GLN A 244 12.61 12.35 -6.52
CA GLN A 244 11.46 12.54 -5.63
C GLN A 244 10.81 11.21 -5.23
N GLY A 245 10.86 10.18 -6.08
CA GLY A 245 10.44 8.83 -5.75
C GLY A 245 11.37 8.19 -4.74
N VAL A 246 12.69 8.27 -4.96
CA VAL A 246 13.71 7.81 -4.00
C VAL A 246 13.69 8.62 -2.70
N VAL A 247 13.53 9.94 -2.78
CA VAL A 247 13.38 10.84 -1.62
C VAL A 247 12.03 10.64 -0.94
N GLY A 248 10.98 10.29 -1.68
CA GLY A 248 9.64 9.97 -1.19
C GLY A 248 9.63 8.68 -0.42
N ILE A 249 10.28 7.62 -0.94
CA ILE A 249 10.54 6.37 -0.23
C ILE A 249 11.37 6.64 1.02
N ARG A 250 12.42 7.48 0.92
CA ARG A 250 13.23 7.88 2.07
C ARG A 250 12.44 8.68 3.11
N ARG A 251 11.53 9.55 2.68
CA ARG A 251 10.61 10.34 3.53
C ARG A 251 9.59 9.46 4.23
N TRP A 252 9.04 8.48 3.50
CA TRP A 252 8.14 7.47 4.04
C TRP A 252 8.83 6.66 5.14
N CYS A 253 10.06 6.20 4.90
CA CYS A 253 10.88 5.51 5.90
C CYS A 253 11.30 6.39 7.09
N SER A 254 11.23 7.72 6.99
CA SER A 254 11.64 8.66 8.05
C SER A 254 10.48 9.42 8.72
N GLY A 255 9.23 9.15 8.34
CA GLY A 255 8.05 9.76 8.94
C GLY A 255 7.95 11.28 8.77
N ILE A 256 8.62 11.86 7.76
CA ILE A 256 8.66 13.31 7.53
C ILE A 256 7.46 13.72 6.66
N PRO A 257 6.60 14.65 7.11
CA PRO A 257 5.42 15.06 6.36
C PRO A 257 5.77 15.80 5.05
N ALA A 258 4.88 15.64 4.06
CA ALA A 258 5.07 16.04 2.67
C ALA A 258 5.17 17.56 2.44
N ASP A 259 4.70 18.35 3.40
CA ASP A 259 4.63 19.83 3.42
C ASP A 259 5.97 20.51 3.75
N SER A 260 7.03 19.75 4.07
CA SER A 260 8.38 20.30 4.15
C SER A 260 8.89 20.67 2.74
N HIS A 261 8.45 21.82 2.22
CA HIS A 261 8.98 22.41 1.00
C HIS A 261 10.47 22.70 1.18
N TRP A 262 11.32 21.79 0.69
CA TRP A 262 12.69 22.15 0.34
C TRP A 262 12.60 23.04 -0.90
N HIS A 263 12.46 24.35 -0.70
CA HIS A 263 12.86 25.28 -1.73
C HIS A 263 14.32 24.98 -2.04
N GLY A 264 14.59 24.55 -3.28
CA GLY A 264 15.93 24.30 -3.78
C GLY A 264 16.78 25.55 -3.66
N SER A 265 17.39 25.75 -2.50
CA SER A 265 18.45 26.71 -2.33
C SER A 265 19.64 26.17 -3.11
N ARG A 266 19.90 26.75 -4.28
CA ARG A 266 21.16 26.57 -5.00
C ARG A 266 22.30 26.94 -4.06
N ILE A 267 22.94 25.93 -3.46
CA ILE A 267 24.18 26.13 -2.72
C ILE A 267 25.27 26.42 -3.75
N ARG A 268 25.51 27.70 -4.03
CA ARG A 268 26.76 28.11 -4.69
C ARG A 268 27.84 28.23 -3.63
N ARG A 269 28.91 27.48 -3.81
CA ARG A 269 30.13 27.56 -3.00
C ARG A 269 30.77 28.93 -3.22
N CYS A 270 30.59 29.86 -2.30
CA CYS A 270 31.29 31.14 -2.33
C CYS A 270 32.73 30.92 -1.85
N ARG A 271 33.72 31.51 -2.55
CA ARG A 271 35.17 31.28 -2.39
C ARG A 271 35.78 31.71 -1.03
N SER A 272 34.97 32.10 -0.04
CA SER A 272 35.42 32.67 1.24
C SER A 272 34.84 32.02 2.51
N GLY A 273 34.34 30.78 2.43
CA GLY A 273 34.15 29.95 3.64
C GLY A 273 33.07 30.37 4.64
N CYS A 274 32.16 31.28 4.30
CA CYS A 274 30.97 31.61 5.12
C CYS A 274 29.67 31.34 4.33
N TRP A 275 28.73 30.65 4.98
CA TRP A 275 27.41 30.32 4.43
C TRP A 275 26.48 31.53 4.61
N ASN A 276 26.07 32.18 3.53
CA ASN A 276 24.99 33.16 3.55
C ASN A 276 23.91 32.77 2.54
N THR A 277 22.66 32.69 3.01
CA THR A 277 21.46 32.52 2.18
C THR A 277 21.14 33.84 1.50
N VAL A 278 21.32 33.91 0.18
CA VAL A 278 20.88 35.05 -0.64
C VAL A 278 19.48 34.75 -1.19
N HIS A 279 18.48 35.53 -0.77
CA HIS A 279 17.17 35.53 -1.40
C HIS A 279 17.22 36.34 -2.70
N GLY A 280 17.04 35.67 -3.85
CA GLY A 280 16.86 36.32 -5.14
C GLY A 280 15.46 36.98 -5.26
N PRO A 281 15.30 37.98 -6.15
CA PRO A 281 14.06 38.73 -6.24
C PRO A 281 12.93 37.87 -6.82
N ARG A 282 11.75 37.98 -6.19
CA ARG A 282 10.50 37.37 -6.65
C ARG A 282 10.03 38.15 -7.88
N PHE A 283 10.01 37.52 -9.03
CA PHE A 283 9.18 37.97 -10.15
C PHE A 283 7.78 37.40 -9.95
N TRP A 284 6.81 38.32 -9.98
CA TRP A 284 5.37 38.08 -9.87
C TRP A 284 4.85 37.23 -11.01
#